data_AF-A0A2V9CMY3-F1
#
_entry.id   AF-A0A2V9CMY3-F1
#
_cell.length_a   1.000
_cell.length_b   1.000
_cell.length_c   1.000
_cell.angle_alpha   90.00
_cell.angle_beta   90.00
_cell.angle_gamma   90.00
#
_symmetry.space_group_name_H-M   'P 1'
#
loop_
_entity.id
_entity.type
_entity.pdbx_description
1 polymer ?
#
loop_
_entity_poly.entity_id
_entity_poly.type
_entity_poly.pdbx_seq_one_letter_code
_entity_poly.pdbx_strand_id
1 'polypeptide(L)'
;MPSYQSGLNLSSRGTPDVSYNAAIHGGVLVANSSVLGVPVFFIVGGTSAGSPHWAAIVALANQLAGHPLGFLNPAIYKLAQTSAYASDFHDITIGNNQMPGTIPSENAGTGWDEASGWGTPNVANLLPDLVACVTTATCP
;
A
#
# COMPACT_ATOMS: atom_id res chain seq x y z
N MET A 1 16.64 8.65 7.39
CA MET A 1 15.32 8.47 6.74
C MET A 1 15.39 9.00 5.30
N PRO A 2 14.77 8.35 4.31
CA PRO A 2 14.65 8.88 2.95
C PRO A 2 13.98 10.26 2.90
N SER A 3 14.40 11.14 1.99
CA SER A 3 13.91 12.53 1.93
C SER A 3 12.40 12.64 1.68
N TYR A 4 11.82 11.70 0.93
CA TYR A 4 10.37 11.67 0.67
C TYR A 4 9.52 11.34 1.90
N GLN A 5 10.12 10.82 2.99
CA GLN A 5 9.42 10.61 4.27
C GLN A 5 9.63 11.80 5.23
N SER A 6 10.27 12.89 4.79
CA SER A 6 10.45 14.09 5.61
C SER A 6 9.10 14.63 6.10
N GLY A 7 9.06 15.07 7.35
CA GLY A 7 7.84 15.57 8.00
C GLY A 7 7.04 14.54 8.80
N LEU A 8 7.40 13.25 8.72
CA LEU A 8 6.74 12.17 9.48
C LEU A 8 7.36 11.90 10.86
N ASN A 9 8.29 12.74 11.32
CA ASN A 9 8.97 12.62 12.62
C ASN A 9 9.70 11.28 12.85
N LEU A 10 10.19 10.63 11.79
CA LEU A 10 10.93 9.36 11.90
C LEU A 10 12.44 9.59 11.97
N SER A 11 13.12 8.81 12.80
CA SER A 11 14.59 8.80 12.89
C SER A 11 15.24 7.93 11.81
N SER A 12 14.49 6.98 11.23
CA SER A 12 14.94 6.05 10.21
C SER A 12 13.85 5.82 9.14
N ARG A 13 14.03 4.87 8.21
CA ARG A 13 13.01 4.56 7.20
C ARG A 13 11.83 3.87 7.91
N GLY A 14 10.68 4.54 7.97
CA GLY A 14 9.46 3.95 8.54
C GLY A 14 8.77 3.02 7.55
N THR A 15 8.14 1.96 8.03
CA THR A 15 7.41 0.97 7.21
C THR A 15 6.02 0.70 7.79
N PRO A 16 5.03 0.32 6.97
CA PRO A 16 5.10 0.21 5.51
C PRO A 16 4.93 1.58 4.81
N ASP A 17 5.08 1.63 3.47
CA ASP A 17 4.71 2.82 2.71
C ASP A 17 3.18 2.89 2.50
N VAL A 18 2.59 1.74 2.22
CA VAL A 18 1.17 1.53 1.88
C VAL A 18 0.74 0.13 2.31
N SER A 19 -0.57 -0.11 2.38
CA SER A 19 -1.15 -1.38 2.80
C SER A 19 -2.17 -1.93 1.80
N TYR A 20 -2.57 -3.18 2.02
CA TYR A 20 -3.68 -3.83 1.35
C TYR A 20 -4.26 -4.91 2.28
N ASN A 21 -5.39 -5.52 1.91
CA ASN A 21 -5.97 -6.60 2.72
C ASN A 21 -4.96 -7.74 2.93
N ALA A 22 -4.68 -8.02 4.21
CA ALA A 22 -3.79 -9.08 4.68
C ALA A 22 -4.49 -10.03 5.65
N ALA A 23 -5.77 -9.83 5.95
CA ALA A 23 -6.49 -10.71 6.85
C ALA A 23 -6.80 -12.06 6.20
N ILE A 24 -6.80 -13.13 6.98
CA ILE A 24 -7.32 -14.44 6.53
C ILE A 24 -8.85 -14.36 6.45
N HIS A 25 -9.49 -13.67 7.40
CA HIS A 25 -10.92 -13.39 7.35
C HIS A 25 -11.20 -12.36 6.26
N GLY A 26 -11.84 -12.78 5.16
CA GLY A 26 -11.93 -11.99 3.93
C GLY A 26 -10.69 -12.10 3.03
N GLY A 27 -9.86 -13.14 3.24
CA GLY A 27 -8.65 -13.39 2.45
C GLY A 27 -8.92 -13.79 1.01
N VAL A 28 -7.84 -14.04 0.27
CA VAL A 28 -7.86 -14.34 -1.16
C VAL A 28 -8.07 -15.83 -1.38
N LEU A 29 -8.99 -16.18 -2.28
CA LEU A 29 -9.16 -17.57 -2.73
C LEU A 29 -8.07 -17.92 -3.74
N VAL A 30 -7.26 -18.93 -3.44
CA VAL A 30 -6.16 -19.38 -4.29
C VAL A 30 -6.33 -20.86 -4.62
N ALA A 31 -6.12 -21.21 -5.89
CA ALA A 31 -6.02 -22.60 -6.32
C ALA A 31 -4.56 -23.06 -6.25
N ASN A 32 -4.31 -24.17 -5.56
CA ASN A 32 -3.01 -24.82 -5.48
C ASN A 32 -3.15 -26.29 -5.88
N SER A 33 -2.45 -26.68 -6.95
CA SER A 33 -2.43 -28.04 -7.49
C SER A 33 -1.24 -28.87 -7.01
N SER A 34 -0.27 -28.27 -6.32
CA SER A 34 0.98 -28.92 -5.90
C SER A 34 0.79 -29.91 -4.75
N VAL A 35 -0.35 -29.86 -4.04
CA VAL A 35 -0.59 -30.72 -2.86
C VAL A 35 -1.10 -32.11 -3.28
N LEU A 36 -1.94 -32.21 -4.31
CA LEU A 36 -2.60 -33.46 -4.73
C LEU A 36 -2.56 -33.73 -6.24
N GLY A 37 -1.87 -32.92 -7.04
CA GLY A 37 -1.89 -33.02 -8.51
C GLY A 37 -3.21 -32.58 -9.15
N VAL A 38 -4.16 -32.10 -8.33
CA VAL A 38 -5.47 -31.54 -8.74
C VAL A 38 -5.65 -30.19 -8.07
N PRO A 39 -6.35 -29.21 -8.69
CA PRO A 39 -6.61 -27.91 -8.07
C PRO A 39 -7.37 -28.06 -6.75
N VAL A 40 -6.76 -27.61 -5.65
CA VAL A 40 -7.42 -27.46 -4.35
C VAL A 40 -7.48 -25.98 -4.01
N PHE A 41 -8.62 -25.54 -3.48
CA PHE A 41 -8.83 -24.13 -3.13
C PHE A 41 -8.52 -23.88 -1.66
N PHE A 42 -7.83 -22.78 -1.40
CA PHE A 42 -7.46 -22.31 -0.06
C PHE A 42 -7.79 -20.83 0.07
N ILE A 43 -8.17 -20.41 1.27
CA ILE A 43 -8.21 -18.99 1.63
C ILE A 43 -6.86 -18.64 2.24
N VAL A 44 -6.18 -17.64 1.68
CA VAL A 44 -4.89 -17.14 2.16
C VAL A 44 -4.99 -15.67 2.52
N GLY A 45 -4.19 -15.25 3.50
CA GLY A 45 -4.01 -13.85 3.86
C GLY A 45 -2.53 -13.46 3.84
N GLY A 46 -2.15 -12.57 4.75
CA GLY A 46 -0.81 -12.04 4.90
C GLY A 46 -0.48 -10.92 3.91
N THR A 47 0.55 -10.14 4.24
CA THR A 47 1.08 -9.09 3.36
C THR A 47 1.63 -9.65 2.03
N SER A 48 1.94 -10.96 2.00
CA SER A 48 2.22 -11.71 0.78
C SER A 48 1.07 -11.66 -0.24
N ALA A 49 -0.19 -11.58 0.22
CA ALA A 49 -1.33 -11.38 -0.68
C ALA A 49 -1.44 -9.91 -1.12
N GLY A 50 -1.14 -8.95 -0.26
CA GLY A 50 -1.19 -7.52 -0.59
C GLY A 50 -0.11 -7.06 -1.59
N SER A 51 1.09 -7.63 -1.51
CA SER A 51 2.22 -7.28 -2.38
C SER A 51 1.92 -7.46 -3.88
N PRO A 52 1.40 -8.60 -4.37
CA PRO A 52 1.03 -8.76 -5.78
C PRO A 52 -0.19 -7.93 -6.20
N HIS A 53 -1.09 -7.56 -5.28
CA HIS A 53 -2.17 -6.61 -5.59
C HIS A 53 -1.59 -5.22 -5.90
N TRP A 54 -0.64 -4.74 -5.10
CA TRP A 54 0.09 -3.51 -5.41
C TRP A 54 0.89 -3.62 -6.71
N ALA A 55 1.53 -4.76 -6.99
CA ALA A 55 2.20 -4.97 -8.26
C ALA A 55 1.24 -4.86 -9.46
N ALA A 56 0.02 -5.39 -9.35
CA ALA A 56 -1.01 -5.26 -10.37
C ALA A 56 -1.48 -3.80 -10.54
N ILE A 57 -1.64 -3.06 -9.44
CA ILE A 57 -1.95 -1.62 -9.47
C ILE A 57 -0.86 -0.83 -10.19
N VAL A 58 0.42 -1.12 -9.91
CA VAL A 58 1.55 -0.49 -10.62
C VAL A 58 1.56 -0.86 -12.10
N ALA A 59 1.19 -2.10 -12.47
CA ALA A 59 1.06 -2.49 -13.86
C ALA A 59 -0.04 -1.68 -14.58
N LEU A 60 -1.20 -1.46 -13.93
CA LEU A 60 -2.26 -0.61 -14.45
C LEU A 60 -1.80 0.86 -14.57
N ALA A 61 -1.04 1.37 -13.59
CA ALA A 61 -0.46 2.71 -13.64
C ALA A 61 0.48 2.88 -14.86
N ASN A 62 1.35 1.90 -15.08
CA ASN A 62 2.25 1.88 -16.23
C ASN A 62 1.48 1.82 -17.56
N GLN A 63 0.39 1.04 -17.61
CA GLN A 63 -0.46 0.97 -18.78
C GLN A 63 -1.13 2.32 -19.06
N LEU A 64 -1.66 2.99 -18.03
CA LEU A 64 -2.27 4.31 -18.15
C LEU A 64 -1.27 5.38 -18.62
N ALA A 65 -0.03 5.32 -18.13
CA ALA A 65 1.04 6.23 -18.53
C ALA A 65 1.61 5.92 -19.93
N GLY A 66 1.40 4.71 -20.45
CA GLY A 66 2.04 4.24 -21.68
C GLY A 66 3.54 3.92 -21.54
N HIS A 67 4.08 3.96 -20.31
CA HIS A 67 5.48 3.62 -20.00
C HIS A 67 5.63 3.22 -18.52
N PRO A 68 6.74 2.56 -18.12
CA PRO A 68 7.03 2.31 -16.72
C PRO A 68 7.21 3.61 -15.91
N LEU A 69 6.52 3.74 -14.78
CA LEU A 69 6.63 4.88 -13.86
C LEU A 69 7.88 4.81 -12.95
N GLY A 70 8.46 3.62 -12.77
CA GLY A 70 9.69 3.43 -12.00
C GLY A 70 9.47 3.50 -10.48
N PHE A 71 10.33 4.21 -9.76
CA PHE A 71 10.32 4.27 -8.30
C PHE A 71 9.22 5.22 -7.78
N LEU A 72 8.17 4.64 -7.19
CA LEU A 72 6.94 5.36 -6.86
C LEU A 72 6.92 6.07 -5.50
N ASN A 73 7.76 5.67 -4.53
CA ASN A 73 7.66 6.22 -3.17
C ASN A 73 7.71 7.76 -3.13
N PRO A 74 8.59 8.47 -3.86
CA PRO A 74 8.57 9.93 -3.85
C PRO A 74 7.23 10.53 -4.29
N ALA A 75 6.58 9.95 -5.30
CA ALA A 75 5.30 10.43 -5.80
C ALA A 75 4.14 10.09 -4.83
N ILE A 76 4.11 8.88 -4.29
CA ILE A 76 3.11 8.46 -3.31
C ILE A 76 3.14 9.36 -2.06
N TYR A 77 4.33 9.58 -1.50
CA TYR A 77 4.46 10.42 -0.31
C TYR A 77 4.11 11.88 -0.59
N LYS A 78 4.43 12.39 -1.78
CA LYS A 78 4.05 13.74 -2.18
C LYS A 78 2.53 13.86 -2.32
N LEU A 79 1.87 12.91 -2.99
CA LEU A 79 0.41 12.87 -3.13
C LEU A 79 -0.31 12.78 -1.79
N ALA A 80 0.16 11.90 -0.90
CA ALA A 80 -0.45 11.69 0.40
C ALA A 80 -0.31 12.90 1.36
N GLN A 81 0.52 13.87 1.01
CA GLN A 81 0.64 15.16 1.72
C GLN A 81 -0.17 16.29 1.06
N THR A 82 -0.91 16.01 -0.02
CA THR A 82 -1.83 16.96 -0.67
C THR A 82 -3.26 16.78 -0.16
N SER A 83 -4.17 17.64 -0.62
CA SER A 83 -5.61 17.47 -0.40
C SER A 83 -6.20 16.24 -1.08
N ALA A 84 -5.52 15.62 -2.05
CA ALA A 84 -5.97 14.39 -2.72
C ALA A 84 -5.86 13.13 -1.84
N TYR A 85 -5.16 13.20 -0.70
CA TYR A 85 -4.97 12.03 0.17
C TYR A 85 -6.28 11.27 0.48
N ALA A 86 -7.32 12.00 0.90
CA ALA A 86 -8.59 11.40 1.30
C ALA A 86 -9.39 10.80 0.13
N SER A 87 -9.11 11.19 -1.12
CA SER A 87 -9.72 10.57 -2.30
C SER A 87 -8.91 9.39 -2.81
N ASP A 88 -7.59 9.45 -2.68
CA ASP A 88 -6.65 8.48 -3.25
C ASP A 88 -6.37 7.30 -2.33
N PHE A 89 -6.48 7.51 -1.02
CA PHE A 89 -6.24 6.52 0.00
C PHE A 89 -7.40 6.42 0.97
N HIS A 90 -7.68 5.20 1.37
CA HIS A 90 -8.46 4.93 2.58
C HIS A 90 -7.49 4.86 3.76
N ASP A 91 -7.58 5.85 4.64
CA ASP A 91 -6.79 6.01 5.86
C ASP A 91 -7.25 5.02 6.96
N ILE A 92 -6.34 4.16 7.43
CA ILE A 92 -6.66 3.17 8.46
C ILE A 92 -6.30 3.81 9.79
N THR A 93 -7.32 4.10 10.60
CA THR A 93 -7.14 4.87 11.86
C THR A 93 -7.42 4.03 13.11
N ILE A 94 -7.77 2.75 12.95
CA ILE A 94 -8.15 1.86 14.05
C ILE A 94 -7.41 0.53 13.91
N GLY A 95 -6.77 0.11 15.00
CA GLY A 95 -6.03 -1.15 15.10
C GLY A 95 -4.57 -0.92 15.42
N ASN A 96 -3.78 -1.98 15.38
CA ASN A 96 -2.33 -1.96 15.57
C ASN A 96 -1.69 -3.19 14.92
N ASN A 97 -0.36 -3.20 14.85
CA ASN A 97 0.43 -4.32 14.33
C ASN A 97 1.00 -5.21 15.46
N GLN A 98 0.38 -5.23 16.65
CA GLN A 98 0.83 -6.04 17.79
C GLN A 98 0.71 -7.53 17.48
N MET A 99 1.84 -8.22 17.56
CA MET A 99 1.83 -9.67 17.64
C MET A 99 1.69 -10.11 19.11
N PRO A 100 0.88 -11.13 19.41
CA PRO A 100 0.77 -11.65 20.77
C PRO A 100 2.14 -12.01 21.34
N GLY A 101 2.49 -11.43 22.50
CA GLY A 101 3.76 -11.68 23.18
C GLY A 101 4.96 -10.86 22.68
N THR A 102 4.77 -9.89 21.79
CA THR A 102 5.85 -8.96 21.38
C THR A 102 5.85 -7.65 22.18
N ILE A 103 6.92 -6.86 22.03
CA ILE A 103 6.99 -5.48 22.55
C ILE A 103 5.85 -4.61 21.98
N PRO A 104 5.53 -3.46 22.61
CA PRO A 104 4.42 -2.60 22.17
C PRO A 104 4.49 -2.28 20.68
N SER A 105 3.34 -2.41 20.03
CA SER A 105 3.11 -2.08 18.62
C SER A 105 2.74 -0.63 18.43
N GLU A 106 2.94 -0.14 17.22
CA GLU A 106 2.39 1.14 16.82
C GLU A 106 0.90 1.01 16.52
N ASN A 107 0.13 1.98 17.01
CA ASN A 107 -1.30 2.08 16.73
C ASN A 107 -1.50 2.78 15.39
N ALA A 108 -2.54 2.34 14.68
CA ALA A 108 -3.05 3.06 13.54
C ALA A 108 -3.57 4.44 13.96
N GLY A 109 -3.45 5.44 13.08
CA GLY A 109 -3.80 6.82 13.37
C GLY A 109 -4.12 7.60 12.10
N THR A 110 -4.42 8.90 12.24
CA THR A 110 -4.67 9.74 11.08
C THR A 110 -3.39 9.99 10.30
N GLY A 111 -3.43 9.74 8.98
CA GLY A 111 -2.30 9.92 8.08
C GLY A 111 -1.35 8.73 8.10
N TRP A 112 -0.05 8.98 7.86
CA TRP A 112 0.91 7.88 7.85
C TRP A 112 1.15 7.33 9.26
N ASP A 113 1.06 6.01 9.40
CA ASP A 113 1.44 5.28 10.61
C ASP A 113 2.25 3.99 10.31
N GLU A 114 2.89 3.42 11.33
CA GLU A 114 3.71 2.21 11.17
C GLU A 114 2.86 0.91 11.07
N ALA A 115 1.57 0.98 11.35
CA ALA A 115 0.67 -0.17 11.23
C ALA A 115 0.22 -0.39 9.78
N SER A 116 0.03 0.69 9.03
CA SER A 116 -0.65 0.68 7.74
C SER A 116 -0.05 1.61 6.67
N GLY A 117 0.93 2.44 7.02
CA GLY A 117 1.52 3.42 6.12
C GLY A 117 0.49 4.50 5.77
N TRP A 118 0.40 4.88 4.49
CA TRP A 118 -0.67 5.76 3.98
C TRP A 118 -2.02 5.04 3.79
N GLY A 119 -2.18 3.83 4.31
CA GLY A 119 -3.40 3.05 4.16
C GLY A 119 -3.53 2.33 2.81
N THR A 120 -4.76 2.12 2.36
CA THR A 120 -5.07 1.30 1.16
C THR A 120 -5.48 2.18 -0.03
N PRO A 121 -5.16 1.80 -1.28
CA PRO A 121 -5.40 2.65 -2.43
C PRO A 121 -6.86 2.62 -2.87
N ASN A 122 -7.44 3.78 -3.15
CA ASN A 122 -8.58 3.90 -4.06
C ASN A 122 -8.05 3.99 -5.49
N VAL A 123 -7.91 2.83 -6.14
CA VAL A 123 -7.24 2.69 -7.44
C VAL A 123 -7.81 3.60 -8.53
N ALA A 124 -9.13 3.84 -8.52
CA ALA A 124 -9.78 4.67 -9.54
C ALA A 124 -9.35 6.14 -9.47
N ASN A 125 -9.08 6.65 -8.26
CA ASN A 125 -8.64 8.03 -8.03
C ASN A 125 -7.11 8.13 -8.05
N LEU A 126 -6.43 7.21 -7.35
CA LEU A 126 -4.98 7.23 -7.20
C LEU A 126 -4.23 7.12 -8.53
N LEU A 127 -4.70 6.29 -9.47
CA LEU A 127 -3.93 6.03 -10.70
C LEU A 127 -3.73 7.28 -11.59
N PRO A 128 -4.80 8.03 -11.96
CA PRO A 128 -4.63 9.29 -12.66
C PRO A 128 -3.67 10.27 -11.97
N ASP A 129 -3.82 10.44 -10.66
CA ASP A 129 -3.05 11.43 -9.88
C ASP A 129 -1.59 11.00 -9.70
N LEU A 130 -1.33 9.69 -9.54
CA LEU A 130 0.01 9.12 -9.50
C LEU A 130 0.73 9.27 -10.83
N VAL A 131 0.06 8.98 -11.96
CA VAL A 131 0.63 9.18 -13.29
C VAL A 131 0.94 10.65 -13.52
N ALA A 132 0.00 11.55 -13.20
CA ALA A 132 0.22 12.99 -13.32
C ALA A 132 1.40 13.46 -12.47
N CYS A 133 1.49 13.02 -11.22
CA CYS A 133 2.55 13.46 -10.32
C CYS A 133 3.95 12.98 -10.74
N VAL A 134 4.06 11.75 -11.27
CA VAL A 134 5.34 11.23 -11.78
C VAL A 134 5.76 11.93 -13.07
N THR A 135 4.82 12.26 -13.96
CA THR A 135 5.12 12.77 -15.30
C THR A 135 5.27 14.29 -15.38
N THR A 136 4.59 15.06 -14.52
CA THR A 136 4.50 16.53 -14.64
C THR A 136 5.33 17.31 -13.62
N ALA A 137 6.10 16.64 -12.76
CA ALA A 137 6.84 17.22 -11.63
C ALA A 137 5.98 17.91 -10.54
N THR A 138 4.68 18.11 -10.76
CA THR A 138 3.69 18.61 -9.79
C THR A 138 2.64 17.56 -9.51
N CYS A 139 2.31 17.32 -8.24
CA CYS A 139 1.14 16.51 -7.90
C CYS A 139 -0.11 17.42 -7.97
N PRO A 140 -1.28 16.87 -8.36
CA PRO A 140 -2.56 17.55 -8.24
C PRO A 140 -2.91 17.94 -6.78
#